data_AF-A0A9E4FM31-F1
#
_entry.id   AF-A0A9E4FM31-F1
#
_cell.length_a   1.000
_cell.length_b   1.000
_cell.length_c   1.000
_cell.angle_alpha   90.00
_cell.angle_beta   90.00
_cell.angle_gamma   90.00
#
_symmetry.space_group_name_H-M   'P 1'
#
loop_
_entity.id
_entity.type
_entity.pdbx_description
1 polymer ?
#
loop_
_entity_poly.entity_id
_entity_poly.type
_entity_poly.pdbx_seq_one_letter_code
_entity_poly.pdbx_strand_id
1 'polypeptide(L)'
;FRTAIPWFGLPPERFTGSAFWRHSEARRHLRAIYAVDPALAMRVAGFSWVQDGIYGTDIHVLRLLRQLVDVAPEEAGLVIGYPWLSDEITEHESWGMEHLLDIAERDEVLGANIAVAPWIADGISESDAQTIGIIFGMLEEQGFLVAQILELPWVTDGLTEAELGQLQTLADAANEDPALAFNLLPEMLQSEGN
;
A
#
# COMPACT_ATOMS: atom_id res chain seq x y z
N PHE A 1 22.22 -13.48 -2.62
CA PHE A 1 21.04 -13.42 -3.52
C PHE A 1 20.60 -14.79 -4.05
N ARG A 2 21.36 -15.47 -4.93
CA ARG A 2 20.90 -16.73 -5.59
C ARG A 2 20.56 -17.89 -4.65
N THR A 3 21.09 -17.90 -3.43
CA THR A 3 20.86 -18.95 -2.42
C THR A 3 19.68 -18.66 -1.50
N ALA A 4 19.13 -17.44 -1.52
CA ALA A 4 18.06 -17.02 -0.62
C ALA A 4 16.66 -17.40 -1.15
N ILE A 5 16.54 -17.65 -2.46
CA ILE A 5 15.27 -17.91 -3.12
C ILE A 5 15.37 -19.27 -3.84
N PRO A 6 14.61 -20.30 -3.42
CA PRO A 6 14.75 -21.68 -3.91
C PRO A 6 14.65 -21.79 -5.43
N TRP A 7 13.79 -20.99 -6.06
CA TRP A 7 13.53 -21.03 -7.49
C TRP A 7 14.45 -20.15 -8.34
N PHE A 8 15.28 -19.29 -7.73
CA PHE A 8 16.10 -18.31 -8.46
C PHE A 8 17.26 -18.95 -9.25
N GLY A 9 17.74 -20.10 -8.78
CA GLY A 9 18.75 -20.92 -9.44
C GLY A 9 18.18 -22.00 -10.37
N LEU A 10 16.84 -22.16 -10.42
CA LEU A 10 16.24 -23.17 -11.27
C LEU A 10 16.34 -22.76 -12.75
N PRO A 11 16.65 -23.73 -13.63
CA PRO A 11 16.75 -23.45 -15.05
C PRO A 11 15.35 -23.17 -15.63
N PRO A 12 15.23 -22.29 -16.64
CA PRO A 12 13.96 -21.87 -17.26
C PRO A 12 12.97 -23.01 -17.54
N GLU A 13 13.47 -24.17 -17.94
CA GLU A 13 12.73 -25.35 -18.36
C GLU A 13 11.95 -26.02 -17.22
N ARG A 14 12.23 -25.65 -15.96
CA ARG A 14 11.45 -26.10 -14.79
C ARG A 14 10.10 -25.40 -14.66
N PHE A 15 9.88 -24.32 -15.42
CA PHE A 15 8.63 -23.56 -15.42
C PHE A 15 8.00 -23.60 -16.81
N THR A 16 6.68 -23.74 -16.88
CA THR A 16 5.92 -23.70 -18.13
C THR A 16 4.87 -22.61 -18.08
N GLY A 17 4.53 -22.05 -19.25
CA GLY A 17 3.45 -21.08 -19.39
C GLY A 17 3.59 -19.85 -18.49
N SER A 18 2.52 -19.51 -17.76
CA SER A 18 2.44 -18.33 -16.89
C SER A 18 3.42 -18.38 -15.72
N ALA A 19 3.76 -19.56 -15.22
CA ALA A 19 4.71 -19.69 -14.12
C ALA A 19 6.12 -19.21 -14.52
N PHE A 20 6.57 -19.54 -15.74
CA PHE A 20 7.88 -19.09 -16.24
C PHE A 20 7.98 -17.57 -16.30
N TRP A 21 6.91 -16.93 -16.79
CA TRP A 21 6.83 -15.48 -16.91
C TRP A 21 6.87 -14.82 -15.54
N ARG A 22 6.04 -15.27 -14.59
CA ARG A 22 6.03 -14.74 -13.22
C ARG A 22 7.41 -14.86 -12.55
N HIS A 23 8.03 -16.03 -12.54
CA HIS A 23 9.35 -16.18 -11.93
C HIS A 23 10.41 -15.31 -12.59
N SER A 24 10.36 -15.12 -13.91
CA SER A 24 11.30 -14.23 -14.61
C SER A 24 11.10 -12.76 -14.24
N GLU A 25 9.84 -12.34 -14.11
CA GLU A 25 9.48 -10.97 -13.73
C GLU A 25 9.81 -10.67 -12.26
N ALA A 26 9.53 -11.60 -11.35
CA ALA A 26 9.94 -11.50 -9.96
C ALA A 26 11.47 -11.32 -9.84
N ARG A 27 12.29 -12.05 -10.62
CA ARG A 27 13.75 -11.84 -10.64
C ARG A 27 14.13 -10.45 -11.10
N ARG A 28 13.39 -9.87 -12.05
CA ARG A 28 13.65 -8.53 -12.58
C ARG A 28 13.41 -7.49 -11.49
N HIS A 29 12.26 -7.55 -10.82
CA HIS A 29 11.93 -6.63 -9.72
C HIS A 29 12.89 -6.76 -8.54
N LEU A 30 13.14 -7.98 -8.08
CA LEU A 30 14.06 -8.24 -6.98
C LEU A 30 15.50 -7.78 -7.26
N ARG A 31 15.98 -7.93 -8.50
CA ARG A 31 17.29 -7.39 -8.89
C ARG A 31 17.31 -5.86 -8.95
N ALA A 32 16.20 -5.24 -9.35
CA ALA A 32 16.08 -3.79 -9.36
C ALA A 32 16.12 -3.24 -7.92
N ILE A 33 15.34 -3.83 -7.01
CA ILE A 33 15.40 -3.48 -5.58
C ILE A 33 16.82 -3.70 -5.04
N TYR A 34 17.47 -4.82 -5.37
CA TYR A 34 18.83 -5.10 -4.91
C TYR A 34 19.87 -4.09 -5.40
N ALA A 35 19.67 -3.52 -6.59
CA ALA A 35 20.56 -2.50 -7.14
C ALA A 35 20.47 -1.17 -6.39
N VAL A 36 19.32 -0.87 -5.77
CA VAL A 36 19.06 0.32 -4.96
C VAL A 36 19.45 0.05 -3.50
N ASP A 37 18.86 -0.98 -2.90
CA ASP A 37 19.10 -1.40 -1.52
C ASP A 37 19.24 -2.94 -1.42
N PRO A 38 20.47 -3.46 -1.29
CA PRO A 38 20.73 -4.87 -1.11
C PRO A 38 20.09 -5.49 0.15
N ALA A 39 19.97 -4.73 1.24
CA ALA A 39 19.41 -5.22 2.50
C ALA A 39 17.90 -5.39 2.39
N LEU A 40 17.19 -4.41 1.80
CA LEU A 40 15.76 -4.51 1.53
C LEU A 40 15.46 -5.66 0.57
N ALA A 41 16.21 -5.78 -0.53
CA ALA A 41 16.00 -6.88 -1.47
C ALA A 41 16.21 -8.27 -0.84
N MET A 42 17.16 -8.40 0.09
CA MET A 42 17.38 -9.65 0.83
C MET A 42 16.26 -9.94 1.83
N ARG A 43 15.64 -8.91 2.41
CA ARG A 43 14.46 -9.06 3.27
C ARG A 43 13.24 -9.50 2.47
N VAL A 44 12.95 -8.83 1.35
CA VAL A 44 11.85 -9.22 0.44
C VAL A 44 12.05 -10.64 -0.09
N ALA A 45 13.28 -11.01 -0.47
CA ALA A 45 13.63 -12.38 -0.86
C ALA A 45 13.38 -13.43 0.25
N GLY A 46 13.24 -13.00 1.49
CA GLY A 46 12.99 -13.82 2.66
C GLY A 46 11.52 -14.08 2.97
N PHE A 47 10.58 -13.36 2.36
CA PHE A 47 9.15 -13.52 2.62
C PHE A 47 8.62 -14.87 2.13
N SER A 48 7.64 -15.44 2.84
CA SER A 48 7.14 -16.79 2.53
C SER A 48 6.59 -16.89 1.11
N TRP A 49 5.78 -15.92 0.71
CA TRP A 49 5.19 -15.80 -0.63
C TRP A 49 6.24 -15.57 -1.73
N VAL A 50 7.44 -15.08 -1.39
CA VAL A 50 8.54 -15.02 -2.36
C VAL A 50 9.26 -16.36 -2.46
N GLN A 51 9.24 -17.19 -1.42
CA GLN A 51 9.98 -18.46 -1.36
C GLN A 51 9.19 -19.67 -1.87
N ASP A 52 7.88 -19.72 -1.62
CA ASP A 52 7.01 -20.87 -1.91
C ASP A 52 6.51 -20.92 -3.36
N GLY A 53 6.49 -19.79 -4.05
CA GLY A 53 6.18 -19.68 -5.47
C GLY A 53 5.54 -18.33 -5.79
N ILE A 54 5.64 -17.88 -7.04
CA ILE A 54 5.12 -16.56 -7.43
C ILE A 54 3.78 -16.69 -8.18
N TYR A 55 2.76 -16.05 -7.63
CA TYR A 55 1.40 -15.91 -8.12
C TYR A 55 1.13 -14.50 -8.69
N GLY A 56 -0.13 -14.22 -9.06
CA GLY A 56 -0.51 -12.96 -9.72
C GLY A 56 -0.30 -11.75 -8.80
N THR A 57 -0.88 -11.81 -7.60
CA THR A 57 -0.78 -10.78 -6.57
C THR A 57 0.66 -10.52 -6.15
N ASP A 58 1.47 -11.57 -5.98
CA ASP A 58 2.89 -11.47 -5.64
C ASP A 58 3.71 -10.66 -6.65
N ILE A 59 3.46 -10.85 -7.96
CA ILE A 59 4.13 -10.05 -8.99
C ILE A 59 3.70 -8.59 -8.92
N HIS A 60 2.42 -8.37 -8.67
CA HIS A 60 1.90 -7.04 -8.55
C HIS A 60 2.55 -6.32 -7.36
N VAL A 61 2.62 -6.94 -6.19
CA VAL A 61 3.29 -6.38 -5.02
C VAL A 61 4.80 -6.23 -5.22
N LEU A 62 5.50 -7.18 -5.86
CA LEU A 62 6.92 -6.98 -6.19
C LEU A 62 7.16 -5.78 -7.11
N ARG A 63 6.24 -5.55 -8.05
CA ARG A 63 6.30 -4.38 -8.94
C ARG A 63 6.09 -3.10 -8.14
N LEU A 64 5.08 -3.06 -7.27
CA LEU A 64 4.78 -1.92 -6.39
C LEU A 64 5.94 -1.64 -5.44
N LEU A 65 6.53 -2.66 -4.79
CA LEU A 65 7.69 -2.52 -3.91
C LEU A 65 8.88 -1.93 -4.67
N ARG A 66 9.12 -2.40 -5.90
CA ARG A 66 10.17 -1.83 -6.74
C ARG A 66 9.90 -0.35 -7.06
N GLN A 67 8.66 0.03 -7.31
CA GLN A 67 8.31 1.43 -7.61
C GLN A 67 8.41 2.29 -6.36
N LEU A 68 7.92 1.79 -5.21
CA LEU A 68 8.00 2.48 -3.93
C LEU A 68 9.46 2.72 -3.51
N VAL A 69 10.34 1.75 -3.72
CA VAL A 69 11.80 1.93 -3.49
C VAL A 69 12.39 3.04 -4.36
N ASP A 70 11.87 3.24 -5.58
CA ASP A 70 12.36 4.29 -6.49
C ASP A 70 11.79 5.68 -6.14
N VAL A 71 10.55 5.74 -5.63
CA VAL A 71 9.81 6.99 -5.35
C VAL A 71 10.01 7.48 -3.90
N ALA A 72 9.92 6.57 -2.94
CA ALA A 72 9.79 6.83 -1.51
C ALA A 72 10.57 5.75 -0.72
N PRO A 73 11.93 5.80 -0.71
CA PRO A 73 12.76 4.71 -0.20
C PRO A 73 12.66 4.52 1.32
N GLU A 74 12.36 5.57 2.07
CA GLU A 74 12.18 5.48 3.53
C GLU A 74 10.88 4.73 3.86
N GLU A 75 9.79 5.08 3.18
CA GLU A 75 8.48 4.45 3.24
C GLU A 75 8.54 3.01 2.76
N ALA A 76 9.28 2.74 1.69
CA ALA A 76 9.54 1.38 1.24
C ALA A 76 10.20 0.54 2.34
N GLY A 77 11.15 1.11 3.07
CA GLY A 77 11.80 0.44 4.20
C GLY A 77 10.83 0.13 5.34
N LEU A 78 9.90 1.05 5.63
CA LEU A 78 8.85 0.87 6.63
C LEU A 78 7.86 -0.23 6.22
N VAL A 79 7.29 -0.13 5.02
CA VAL A 79 6.34 -1.11 4.47
C VAL A 79 6.95 -2.50 4.40
N ILE A 80 8.20 -2.62 3.94
CA ILE A 80 8.95 -3.89 3.93
C ILE A 80 9.21 -4.42 5.35
N GLY A 81 9.15 -3.55 6.35
CA GLY A 81 9.28 -3.90 7.76
C GLY A 81 8.01 -4.49 8.38
N TYR A 82 6.83 -4.30 7.76
CA TYR A 82 5.57 -4.71 8.37
C TYR A 82 5.32 -6.22 8.33
N PRO A 83 4.72 -6.81 9.38
CA PRO A 83 4.53 -8.25 9.47
C PRO A 83 3.68 -8.83 8.34
N TRP A 84 2.62 -8.14 7.94
CA TRP A 84 1.67 -8.56 6.90
C TRP A 84 2.28 -8.63 5.49
N LEU A 85 3.43 -7.98 5.25
CA LEU A 85 4.12 -8.13 3.98
C LEU A 85 4.95 -9.43 3.94
N SER A 86 5.11 -10.12 5.08
CA SER A 86 5.97 -11.29 5.19
C SER A 86 5.25 -12.64 5.09
N ASP A 87 3.93 -12.66 5.21
CA ASP A 87 3.05 -13.83 5.13
C ASP A 87 2.34 -13.93 3.75
N GLU A 88 1.06 -14.31 3.65
CA GLU A 88 0.38 -14.38 2.36
C GLU A 88 -0.20 -13.02 1.97
N ILE A 89 0.13 -12.52 0.78
CA ILE A 89 -0.40 -11.25 0.27
C ILE A 89 -1.85 -11.43 -0.21
N THR A 90 -2.74 -10.65 0.40
CA THR A 90 -4.16 -10.54 0.02
C THR A 90 -4.39 -9.53 -1.10
N GLU A 91 -5.57 -9.57 -1.72
CA GLU A 91 -5.95 -8.59 -2.74
C GLU A 91 -6.06 -7.16 -2.16
N HIS A 92 -6.57 -7.03 -0.94
CA HIS A 92 -6.72 -5.73 -0.27
C HIS A 92 -5.37 -5.08 0.06
N GLU A 93 -4.40 -5.86 0.55
CA GLU A 93 -3.03 -5.36 0.76
C GLU A 93 -2.38 -4.92 -0.55
N SER A 94 -2.57 -5.69 -1.63
CA SER A 94 -2.07 -5.30 -2.94
C SER A 94 -2.67 -3.99 -3.44
N TRP A 95 -3.98 -3.79 -3.27
CA TRP A 95 -4.68 -2.56 -3.69
C TRP A 95 -4.34 -1.37 -2.79
N GLY A 96 -4.33 -1.55 -1.48
CA GLY A 96 -3.94 -0.49 -0.55
C GLY A 96 -2.51 -0.04 -0.79
N MET A 97 -1.61 -0.98 -1.10
CA MET A 97 -0.24 -0.65 -1.50
C MET A 97 -0.16 0.12 -2.83
N GLU A 98 -1.01 -0.22 -3.81
CA GLU A 98 -1.08 0.52 -5.08
C GLU A 98 -1.50 1.97 -4.84
N HIS A 99 -2.55 2.20 -4.04
CA HIS A 99 -2.97 3.55 -3.69
C HIS A 99 -1.95 4.31 -2.84
N LEU A 100 -1.26 3.62 -1.91
CA LEU A 100 -0.17 4.24 -1.14
C LEU A 100 0.95 4.73 -2.06
N LEU A 101 1.34 3.94 -3.06
CA LEU A 101 2.31 4.34 -4.06
C LEU A 101 1.80 5.54 -4.89
N ASP A 102 0.56 5.48 -5.38
CA ASP A 102 -0.03 6.55 -6.18
C ASP A 102 -0.13 7.88 -5.42
N ILE A 103 -0.38 7.81 -4.10
CA ILE A 103 -0.34 8.96 -3.20
C ILE A 103 1.10 9.45 -3.04
N ALA A 104 2.05 8.57 -2.74
CA ALA A 104 3.45 8.95 -2.56
C ALA A 104 4.07 9.58 -3.82
N GLU A 105 3.65 9.15 -5.01
CA GLU A 105 4.06 9.76 -6.29
C GLU A 105 3.51 11.19 -6.48
N ARG A 106 2.37 11.51 -5.88
CA ARG A 106 1.70 12.82 -6.02
C ARG A 106 2.05 13.78 -4.89
N ASP A 107 2.09 13.27 -3.66
CA ASP A 107 2.38 14.01 -2.44
C ASP A 107 3.18 13.11 -1.50
N GLU A 108 4.50 13.30 -1.52
CA GLU A 108 5.47 12.53 -0.73
C GLU A 108 5.17 12.62 0.77
N VAL A 109 4.78 13.80 1.28
CA VAL A 109 4.52 14.03 2.70
C VAL A 109 3.24 13.29 3.12
N LEU A 110 2.21 13.35 2.29
CA LEU A 110 0.97 12.60 2.51
C LEU A 110 1.22 11.08 2.47
N GLY A 111 1.96 10.61 1.48
CA GLY A 111 2.34 9.19 1.36
C GLY A 111 3.10 8.71 2.60
N ALA A 112 4.04 9.51 3.10
CA ALA A 112 4.79 9.21 4.32
C ALA A 112 3.86 9.14 5.55
N ASN A 113 2.93 10.08 5.70
CA ASN A 113 1.98 10.10 6.80
C ASN A 113 1.06 8.87 6.80
N ILE A 114 0.58 8.45 5.64
CA ILE A 114 -0.25 7.24 5.52
C ILE A 114 0.61 6.00 5.79
N ALA A 115 1.82 5.92 5.24
CA ALA A 115 2.71 4.76 5.41
C ALA A 115 3.03 4.44 6.88
N VAL A 116 3.00 5.42 7.78
CA VAL A 116 3.23 5.25 9.23
C VAL A 116 1.95 5.10 10.05
N ALA A 117 0.78 5.14 9.42
CA ALA A 117 -0.48 5.02 10.14
C ALA A 117 -0.60 3.62 10.80
N PRO A 118 -1.08 3.52 12.05
CA PRO A 118 -1.13 2.24 12.77
C PRO A 118 -1.87 1.12 12.04
N TRP A 119 -2.96 1.47 11.34
CA TRP A 119 -3.79 0.56 10.54
C TRP A 119 -3.14 0.14 9.20
N ILE A 120 -2.05 0.81 8.77
CA ILE A 120 -1.20 0.28 7.71
C ILE A 120 -0.20 -0.72 8.29
N ALA A 121 0.28 -0.49 9.51
CA ALA A 121 1.34 -1.30 10.11
C ALA A 121 0.87 -2.67 10.63
N ASP A 122 -0.39 -2.78 11.05
CA ASP A 122 -0.99 -4.01 11.58
C ASP A 122 -1.57 -4.93 10.49
N GLY A 123 -1.93 -4.38 9.33
CA GLY A 123 -2.39 -5.11 8.15
C GLY A 123 -3.43 -4.32 7.37
N ILE A 124 -3.42 -4.39 6.05
CA ILE A 124 -4.38 -3.65 5.22
C ILE A 124 -5.64 -4.49 5.01
N SER A 125 -6.71 -4.16 5.73
CA SER A 125 -8.03 -4.72 5.49
C SER A 125 -8.69 -4.14 4.23
N GLU A 126 -9.86 -4.67 3.87
CA GLU A 126 -10.68 -4.08 2.80
C GLU A 126 -11.05 -2.62 3.09
N SER A 127 -11.41 -2.30 4.33
CA SER A 127 -11.79 -0.94 4.75
C SER A 127 -10.62 0.03 4.70
N ASP A 128 -9.42 -0.45 5.02
CA ASP A 128 -8.17 0.33 4.92
C ASP A 128 -7.87 0.64 3.46
N ALA A 129 -7.89 -0.38 2.60
CA ALA A 129 -7.65 -0.21 1.16
C ALA A 129 -8.66 0.78 0.52
N GLN A 130 -9.94 0.69 0.88
CA GLN A 130 -10.97 1.62 0.42
C GLN A 130 -10.71 3.05 0.93
N THR A 131 -10.31 3.20 2.19
CA THR A 131 -9.97 4.51 2.77
C THR A 131 -8.81 5.17 2.03
N ILE A 132 -7.72 4.44 1.78
CA ILE A 132 -6.59 4.96 1.00
C ILE A 132 -7.06 5.35 -0.41
N GLY A 133 -7.91 4.54 -1.03
CA GLY A 133 -8.50 4.82 -2.35
C GLY A 133 -9.36 6.09 -2.38
N ILE A 134 -10.16 6.34 -1.33
CA ILE A 134 -10.96 7.58 -1.21
C ILE A 134 -10.03 8.78 -1.05
N ILE A 135 -9.04 8.70 -0.15
CA ILE A 135 -8.04 9.77 0.06
C ILE A 135 -7.33 10.09 -1.25
N PHE A 136 -6.93 9.05 -1.98
CA PHE A 136 -6.29 9.18 -3.27
C PHE A 136 -7.20 9.89 -4.29
N GLY A 137 -8.47 9.49 -4.40
CA GLY A 137 -9.45 10.13 -5.28
C GLY A 137 -9.68 11.61 -4.97
N MET A 138 -9.67 11.97 -3.67
CA MET A 138 -9.82 13.36 -3.23
C MET A 138 -8.56 14.21 -3.45
N LEU A 139 -7.39 13.59 -3.59
CA LEU A 139 -6.11 14.30 -3.64
C LEU A 139 -6.00 15.25 -4.85
N GLU A 140 -6.52 14.85 -6.02
CA GLU A 140 -6.38 15.65 -7.25
C GLU A 140 -7.22 16.93 -7.23
N GLU A 141 -8.43 16.87 -6.69
CA GLU A 141 -9.39 17.98 -6.75
C GLU A 141 -9.56 18.72 -5.42
N GLN A 142 -9.36 18.03 -4.30
CA GLN A 142 -9.66 18.53 -2.97
C GLN A 142 -8.54 18.28 -1.95
N GLY A 143 -7.27 18.38 -2.36
CA GLY A 143 -6.11 18.13 -1.47
C GLY A 143 -6.12 18.90 -0.14
N PHE A 144 -6.78 20.06 -0.04
CA PHE A 144 -6.96 20.76 1.24
C PHE A 144 -7.85 20.01 2.23
N LEU A 145 -8.86 19.27 1.76
CA LEU A 145 -9.71 18.41 2.59
C LEU A 145 -8.93 17.18 3.05
N VAL A 146 -8.09 16.61 2.19
CA VAL A 146 -7.23 15.46 2.54
C VAL A 146 -6.37 15.77 3.76
N ALA A 147 -5.75 16.95 3.80
CA ALA A 147 -4.96 17.38 4.96
C ALA A 147 -5.80 17.43 6.26
N GLN A 148 -7.07 17.84 6.18
CA GLN A 148 -7.97 17.87 7.33
C GLN A 148 -8.44 16.46 7.74
N ILE A 149 -8.67 15.57 6.77
CA ILE A 149 -9.06 14.18 7.02
C ILE A 149 -7.97 13.46 7.82
N LEU A 150 -6.70 13.66 7.49
CA LEU A 150 -5.60 13.03 8.24
C LEU A 150 -5.47 13.51 9.69
N GLU A 151 -6.03 14.67 10.03
CA GLU A 151 -6.05 15.17 11.40
C GLU A 151 -7.20 14.57 12.22
N LEU A 152 -8.09 13.79 11.59
CA LEU A 152 -9.19 13.13 12.29
C LEU A 152 -8.65 12.01 13.18
N PRO A 153 -9.04 11.95 14.46
CA PRO A 153 -8.50 10.97 15.40
C PRO A 153 -8.64 9.52 14.94
N TRP A 154 -9.76 9.18 14.31
CA TRP A 154 -10.03 7.83 13.84
C TRP A 154 -9.18 7.40 12.64
N VAL A 155 -8.66 8.36 11.86
CA VAL A 155 -7.64 8.06 10.84
C VAL A 155 -6.31 7.64 11.50
N THR A 156 -6.14 7.89 12.81
CA THR A 156 -4.90 7.58 13.52
C THR A 156 -5.00 6.41 14.49
N ASP A 157 -6.21 5.97 14.90
CA ASP A 157 -6.40 4.87 15.85
C ASP A 157 -6.98 3.57 15.25
N GLY A 158 -7.51 3.64 14.02
CA GLY A 158 -7.99 2.50 13.23
C GLY A 158 -9.33 2.78 12.58
N LEU A 159 -9.57 2.21 11.40
CA LEU A 159 -10.77 2.50 10.61
C LEU A 159 -11.88 1.48 10.86
N THR A 160 -13.04 1.94 11.31
CA THR A 160 -14.27 1.16 11.37
C THR A 160 -15.09 1.30 10.08
N GLU A 161 -16.01 0.36 9.84
CA GLU A 161 -16.98 0.48 8.73
C GLU A 161 -17.81 1.77 8.81
N ALA A 162 -18.10 2.25 10.02
CA ALA A 162 -18.86 3.48 10.23
C ALA A 162 -18.07 4.71 9.78
N GLU A 163 -16.78 4.78 10.14
CA GLU A 163 -15.88 5.86 9.74
C GLU A 163 -15.60 5.85 8.24
N LEU A 164 -15.46 4.66 7.63
CA LEU A 164 -15.40 4.53 6.18
C LEU A 164 -16.66 5.09 5.50
N GLY A 165 -17.85 4.81 6.04
CA GLY A 165 -19.10 5.38 5.54
C GLY A 165 -19.17 6.90 5.67
N GLN A 166 -18.64 7.45 6.76
CA GLN A 166 -18.51 8.91 6.92
C GLN A 166 -17.53 9.49 5.90
N LEU A 167 -16.37 8.85 5.70
CA LEU A 167 -15.37 9.29 4.72
C LEU A 167 -15.94 9.26 3.30
N GLN A 168 -16.71 8.23 2.94
CA GLN A 168 -17.42 8.18 1.66
C GLN A 168 -18.42 9.34 1.53
N THR A 169 -19.19 9.62 2.59
CA THR A 169 -20.13 10.75 2.61
C THR A 169 -19.42 12.08 2.42
N LEU A 170 -18.25 12.24 3.03
CA LEU A 170 -17.41 13.42 2.89
C LEU A 170 -16.86 13.56 1.46
N ALA A 171 -16.39 12.47 0.87
CA ALA A 171 -15.89 12.45 -0.51
C ALA A 171 -17.00 12.75 -1.53
N ASP A 172 -18.19 12.17 -1.33
CA ASP A 172 -19.37 12.44 -2.17
C ASP A 172 -19.78 13.93 -2.07
N ALA A 173 -19.81 14.48 -0.85
CA ALA A 173 -20.08 15.89 -0.64
C ALA A 173 -18.99 16.78 -1.27
N ALA A 174 -17.72 16.38 -1.22
CA ALA A 174 -16.62 17.14 -1.77
C ALA A 174 -16.69 17.21 -3.31
N ASN A 175 -17.13 16.12 -3.94
CA ASN A 175 -17.35 16.05 -5.38
C ASN A 175 -18.58 16.85 -5.84
N GLU A 176 -19.61 16.98 -5.00
CA GLU A 176 -20.78 17.82 -5.29
C GLU A 176 -20.49 19.31 -5.07
N ASP A 177 -20.00 19.65 -3.89
CA ASP A 177 -19.63 21.01 -3.48
C ASP A 177 -18.62 20.94 -2.32
N PRO A 178 -17.35 21.33 -2.53
CA PRO A 178 -16.33 21.34 -1.48
C PRO A 178 -16.71 22.09 -0.20
N ALA A 179 -17.62 23.08 -0.29
CA ALA A 179 -18.12 23.78 0.89
C ALA A 179 -19.03 22.90 1.76
N LEU A 180 -19.78 21.96 1.17
CA LEU A 180 -20.58 20.98 1.91
C LEU A 180 -19.66 20.05 2.70
N ALA A 181 -18.63 19.49 2.05
CA ALA A 181 -17.66 18.64 2.74
C ALA A 181 -16.98 19.37 3.91
N PHE A 182 -16.59 20.63 3.71
CA PHE A 182 -16.00 21.43 4.78
C PHE A 182 -16.93 21.60 5.99
N ASN A 183 -18.25 21.69 5.77
CA ASN A 183 -19.23 21.79 6.85
C ASN A 183 -19.47 20.46 7.59
N LEU A 184 -19.12 19.31 6.99
CA LEU A 184 -19.26 17.99 7.60
C LEU A 184 -18.07 17.62 8.51
N LEU A 185 -16.88 18.17 8.26
CA LEU A 185 -15.67 17.89 9.05
C LEU A 185 -15.87 18.06 10.57
N PRO A 186 -16.51 19.13 11.08
CA PRO A 186 -16.75 19.28 12.52
C PRO A 186 -17.67 18.21 13.13
N GLU A 187 -18.59 17.64 12.35
CA GLU A 187 -19.48 16.56 12.80
C GLU A 187 -18.70 15.25 12.92
N MET A 188 -17.81 14.97 11.96
CA MET A 188 -16.93 13.80 11.98
C MET A 188 -15.89 13.85 13.10
N LEU A 189 -15.44 15.04 13.49
CA LEU A 189 -14.60 15.23 14.68
C LEU A 189 -15.34 14.90 15.99
N GLN A 190 -16.67 15.02 16.00
CA GLN A 190 -17.50 14.82 17.20
C GLN A 190 -18.09 13.41 17.28
N SER A 191 -17.98 12.58 16.23
CA SER A 191 -18.57 11.24 16.21
C SER A 191 -17.78 10.19 16.98
N GLU A 192 -16.76 10.59 17.75
CA GLU A 192 -16.13 9.71 18.73
C GLU A 192 -17.14 9.31 19.82
N GLY A 193 -17.72 8.11 19.68
CA GLY A 193 -18.37 7.41 20.79
C GLY A 193 -19.86 7.10 20.63
N ASN A 194 -20.22 6.27 19.65
CA ASN A 194 -21.40 5.39 19.77
C ASN A 194 -21.10 4.00 19.22
#